data_AF-A0A353P8I2-F1
#
_entry.id   AF-A0A353P8I2-F1
#
_cell.length_a   1.000
_cell.length_b   1.000
_cell.length_c   1.000
_cell.angle_alpha   90.00
_cell.angle_beta   90.00
_cell.angle_gamma   90.00
#
_symmetry.space_group_name_H-M   'P 1'
#
loop_
_entity.id
_entity.type
_entity.pdbx_description
1 polymer ?
#
loop_
_entity_poly.entity_id
_entity_poly.type
_entity_poly.pdbx_seq_one_letter_code
_entity_poly.pdbx_strand_id
1 'polypeptide(L)'
;MPPTDLRTWFPNTRPRASSAFLEQAGLAGLILYAAMLTLHKDLCYVGEWLMLLALAASWTMARERLLRDGIFRLGLIWALYLAVSCIIGEIWIPGSLGDQILAARRWMKLGFIVLVAWWLGGDWQAIRRLYAILFLAFAIVMLRYFLYPLYWEKGLAGGRLRFGMNPQRSALFFATALLGLLFLARDAWGARGGRRFGLRVAAWGVSVMLMTVGLLFTQTRGVWIGMATGVLATIPMGLTAIRARTNYRGWTLAGGVAGLGLVALIGVGQWPHIAERFGEEAVVVQALENGQWESVPNTSLGRRIHLWHWGWTIWQESPWWGIGINSVRPLAMSGDLSHRLGEFEIPHLHNSWLELLVSTGLIGVLLFAGFAVLAARGGLWAYRNGH
;
A
#
# COMPACT_ATOMS: atom_id res chain seq x y z
N MET A 1 -33.86 -4.31 -7.46
CA MET A 1 -33.07 -5.39 -8.08
C MET A 1 -31.67 -4.86 -8.32
N PRO A 2 -30.59 -5.59 -7.95
CA PRO A 2 -29.26 -5.24 -8.43
C PRO A 2 -29.31 -5.22 -9.98
N PRO A 3 -28.64 -4.28 -10.65
CA PRO A 3 -28.61 -4.29 -12.10
C PRO A 3 -28.00 -5.62 -12.56
N THR A 4 -28.73 -6.35 -13.40
CA THR A 4 -28.26 -7.58 -14.03
C THR A 4 -27.05 -7.33 -14.93
N ASP A 5 -26.80 -6.06 -15.29
CA ASP A 5 -25.65 -5.63 -16.06
C ASP A 5 -24.66 -4.79 -15.23
N LEU A 6 -23.56 -5.43 -14.83
CA LEU A 6 -22.46 -4.80 -14.08
C LEU A 6 -21.86 -3.59 -14.81
N ARG A 7 -22.02 -3.48 -16.15
CA ARG A 7 -21.53 -2.35 -16.93
C ARG A 7 -22.22 -1.02 -16.58
N THR A 8 -23.45 -1.08 -16.10
CA THR A 8 -24.16 0.11 -15.57
C THR A 8 -23.58 0.56 -14.23
N TRP A 9 -23.06 -0.40 -13.46
CA TRP A 9 -22.39 -0.17 -12.17
C TRP A 9 -20.92 0.22 -12.32
N PHE A 10 -20.29 -0.13 -13.43
CA PHE A 10 -18.94 0.29 -13.77
C PHE A 10 -18.98 0.86 -15.19
N PRO A 11 -19.46 2.10 -15.37
CA PRO A 11 -19.58 2.69 -16.70
C PRO A 11 -18.19 2.91 -17.30
N ASN A 12 -18.11 2.83 -18.62
CA ASN A 12 -16.92 3.15 -19.39
C ASN A 12 -17.35 3.69 -20.75
N THR A 13 -16.59 4.65 -21.26
CA THR A 13 -16.82 5.23 -22.60
C THR A 13 -16.34 4.30 -23.71
N ARG A 14 -15.50 3.31 -23.39
CA ARG A 14 -14.95 2.34 -24.34
C ARG A 14 -15.17 0.90 -23.88
N PRO A 15 -15.37 -0.05 -24.80
CA PRO A 15 -15.43 -1.47 -24.46
C PRO A 15 -14.14 -1.93 -23.77
N ARG A 16 -14.30 -2.73 -22.71
CA ARG A 16 -13.20 -3.35 -21.94
C ARG A 16 -12.86 -4.77 -22.40
N ALA A 17 -13.78 -5.42 -23.10
CA ALA A 17 -13.64 -6.80 -23.56
C ALA A 17 -14.20 -6.98 -24.98
N SER A 18 -13.83 -8.09 -25.63
CA SER A 18 -14.33 -8.46 -26.96
C SER A 18 -15.79 -8.92 -26.96
N SER A 19 -16.35 -9.26 -25.79
CA SER A 19 -17.76 -9.64 -25.63
C SER A 19 -18.33 -9.14 -24.29
N ALA A 20 -19.66 -9.01 -24.21
CA ALA A 20 -20.34 -8.60 -22.99
C ALA A 20 -20.13 -9.61 -21.83
N PHE A 21 -20.07 -10.91 -22.14
CA PHE A 21 -19.80 -11.96 -21.16
C PHE A 21 -18.44 -11.79 -20.50
N LEU A 22 -17.38 -11.58 -21.30
CA LEU A 22 -16.03 -11.37 -20.79
C LEU A 22 -15.93 -10.07 -19.99
N GLU A 23 -16.64 -9.01 -20.39
CA GLU A 23 -16.68 -7.78 -19.60
C GLU A 23 -17.35 -7.98 -18.24
N GLN A 24 -18.48 -8.70 -18.20
CA GLN A 24 -19.12 -9.02 -16.93
C GLN A 24 -18.25 -9.92 -16.06
N ALA A 25 -17.55 -10.91 -16.62
CA ALA A 25 -16.63 -11.77 -15.88
C ALA A 25 -15.48 -10.96 -15.26
N GLY A 26 -14.89 -10.03 -16.00
CA GLY A 26 -13.85 -9.13 -15.49
C GLY A 26 -14.35 -8.20 -14.38
N LEU A 27 -15.53 -7.60 -14.55
CA LEU A 27 -16.16 -6.75 -13.54
C LEU A 27 -16.57 -7.53 -12.28
N ALA A 28 -17.10 -8.74 -12.45
CA ALA A 28 -17.40 -9.64 -11.33
C ALA A 28 -16.11 -10.01 -10.57
N GLY A 29 -15.02 -10.28 -11.31
CA GLY A 29 -13.69 -10.49 -10.75
C GLY A 29 -13.19 -9.29 -9.94
N LEU A 30 -13.38 -8.05 -10.44
CA LEU A 30 -13.01 -6.82 -9.73
C LEU A 30 -13.79 -6.65 -8.42
N ILE A 31 -15.11 -6.88 -8.45
CA ILE A 31 -15.97 -6.81 -7.26
C ILE A 31 -15.56 -7.89 -6.25
N LEU A 32 -15.38 -9.12 -6.70
CA LEU A 32 -14.98 -10.25 -5.85
C LEU A 32 -13.62 -10.00 -5.22
N TYR A 33 -12.65 -9.54 -6.00
CA TYR A 33 -11.32 -9.14 -5.53
C TYR A 33 -11.44 -8.09 -4.40
N ALA A 34 -12.15 -6.99 -4.66
CA ALA A 34 -12.30 -5.91 -3.69
C ALA A 34 -13.04 -6.33 -2.42
N ALA A 35 -14.12 -7.10 -2.57
CA ALA A 35 -14.92 -7.55 -1.44
C ALA A 35 -14.16 -8.58 -0.57
N MET A 36 -13.31 -9.41 -1.19
CA MET A 36 -12.65 -10.52 -0.49
C MET A 36 -11.22 -10.20 -0.06
N LEU A 37 -10.66 -9.05 -0.45
CA LEU A 37 -9.28 -8.65 -0.16
C LEU A 37 -8.92 -8.79 1.33
N THR A 38 -9.84 -8.43 2.21
CA THR A 38 -9.66 -8.51 3.67
C THR A 38 -10.38 -9.69 4.31
N LEU A 39 -11.37 -10.28 3.64
CA LEU A 39 -12.23 -11.34 4.19
C LEU A 39 -11.69 -12.74 3.90
N HIS A 40 -11.28 -13.03 2.66
CA HIS A 40 -10.87 -14.37 2.25
C HIS A 40 -9.87 -14.35 1.09
N LYS A 41 -8.63 -14.78 1.36
CA LYS A 41 -7.51 -14.69 0.41
C LYS A 41 -7.73 -15.52 -0.86
N ASP A 42 -8.31 -16.73 -0.74
CA ASP A 42 -8.50 -17.59 -1.91
C ASP A 42 -9.58 -17.04 -2.86
N LEU A 43 -10.68 -16.51 -2.33
CA LEU A 43 -11.70 -15.84 -3.14
C LEU A 43 -11.18 -14.54 -3.77
N CYS A 44 -10.29 -13.83 -3.07
CA CYS A 44 -9.56 -12.71 -3.64
C CYS A 44 -8.77 -13.16 -4.87
N TYR A 45 -8.07 -14.30 -4.80
CA TYR A 45 -7.35 -14.87 -5.96
C TYR A 45 -8.29 -15.32 -7.08
N VAL A 46 -9.46 -15.87 -6.78
CA VAL A 46 -10.48 -16.15 -7.81
C VAL A 46 -10.85 -14.86 -8.55
N GLY A 47 -11.05 -13.75 -7.83
CA GLY A 47 -11.28 -12.44 -8.44
C GLY A 47 -10.11 -11.95 -9.30
N GLU A 48 -8.88 -12.10 -8.80
CA GLU A 48 -7.64 -11.82 -9.56
C GLU A 48 -7.60 -12.59 -10.89
N TRP A 49 -7.86 -13.91 -10.85
CA TRP A 49 -7.84 -14.77 -12.02
C TRP A 49 -8.97 -14.48 -13.01
N LEU A 50 -10.20 -14.21 -12.53
CA LEU A 50 -11.31 -13.83 -13.40
C LEU A 50 -10.99 -12.57 -14.21
N MET A 51 -10.42 -11.55 -13.55
CA MET A 51 -9.97 -10.33 -14.23
C MET A 51 -8.88 -10.63 -15.27
N LEU A 52 -7.87 -11.44 -14.90
CA LEU A 52 -6.76 -11.78 -15.79
C LEU A 52 -7.23 -12.57 -17.01
N LEU A 53 -8.02 -13.62 -16.81
CA LEU A 53 -8.51 -14.50 -17.88
C LEU A 53 -9.44 -13.76 -18.83
N ALA A 54 -10.33 -12.91 -18.31
CA ALA A 54 -11.19 -12.08 -19.14
C ALA A 54 -10.39 -11.08 -20.00
N LEU A 55 -9.30 -10.52 -19.45
CA LEU A 55 -8.41 -9.62 -20.18
C LEU A 55 -7.60 -10.38 -21.24
N ALA A 56 -7.07 -11.55 -20.89
CA ALA A 56 -6.33 -12.41 -21.80
C ALA A 56 -7.20 -12.87 -22.99
N ALA A 57 -8.44 -13.28 -22.73
CA ALA A 57 -9.42 -13.62 -23.77
C ALA A 57 -9.79 -12.42 -24.65
N SER A 58 -9.60 -11.19 -24.15
CA SER A 58 -9.84 -9.94 -24.86
C SER A 58 -8.55 -9.30 -25.40
N TRP A 59 -7.43 -10.03 -25.43
CA TRP A 59 -6.11 -9.47 -25.69
C TRP A 59 -6.00 -8.79 -27.05
N THR A 60 -6.58 -9.36 -28.11
CA THR A 60 -6.55 -8.78 -29.47
C THR A 60 -7.11 -7.36 -29.51
N MET A 61 -8.13 -7.09 -28.69
CA MET A 61 -8.74 -5.76 -28.54
C MET A 61 -7.94 -4.88 -27.57
N ALA A 62 -7.40 -5.45 -26.50
CA ALA A 62 -6.73 -4.69 -25.43
C ALA A 62 -5.29 -4.29 -25.77
N ARG A 63 -4.58 -5.08 -26.58
CA ARG A 63 -3.13 -5.00 -26.80
C ARG A 63 -2.66 -3.62 -27.25
N GLU A 64 -3.37 -2.97 -28.17
CA GLU A 64 -2.95 -1.67 -28.73
C GLU A 64 -2.97 -0.57 -27.67
N ARG A 65 -3.93 -0.64 -26.74
CA ARG A 65 -4.06 0.34 -25.65
C ARG A 65 -3.04 0.04 -24.55
N LEU A 66 -2.95 -1.23 -24.15
CA LEU A 66 -2.03 -1.67 -23.10
C LEU A 66 -0.57 -1.45 -23.49
N LEU A 67 -0.17 -1.79 -24.71
CA LEU A 67 1.22 -1.59 -25.17
C LEU A 67 1.61 -0.11 -25.30
N ARG A 68 0.64 0.81 -25.42
CA ARG A 68 0.91 2.25 -25.38
C ARG A 68 1.03 2.79 -23.95
N ASP A 69 0.40 2.13 -22.99
CA ASP A 69 0.43 2.52 -21.59
C ASP A 69 1.84 2.40 -21.00
N GLY A 70 2.28 3.44 -20.29
CA GLY A 70 3.62 3.50 -19.71
C GLY A 70 3.79 2.53 -18.53
N ILE A 71 2.77 2.39 -17.69
CA ILE A 71 2.81 1.53 -16.50
C ILE A 71 2.79 0.07 -16.93
N PHE A 72 2.00 -0.29 -17.96
CA PHE A 72 1.98 -1.64 -18.51
C PHE A 72 3.33 -2.02 -19.12
N ARG A 73 3.93 -1.16 -19.96
CA ARG A 73 5.28 -1.41 -20.52
C ARG A 73 6.34 -1.55 -19.43
N LEU A 74 6.29 -0.69 -18.41
CA LEU A 74 7.18 -0.80 -17.26
C LEU A 74 6.95 -2.10 -16.48
N GLY A 75 5.70 -2.57 -16.39
CA GLY A 75 5.33 -3.90 -15.88
C GLY A 75 5.98 -5.05 -16.64
N LEU A 76 6.01 -4.98 -17.97
CA LEU A 76 6.68 -5.99 -18.80
C LEU A 76 8.20 -5.97 -18.58
N ILE A 77 8.81 -4.78 -18.56
CA ILE A 77 10.25 -4.62 -18.28
C ILE A 77 10.57 -5.14 -16.88
N TRP A 78 9.75 -4.82 -15.88
CA TRP A 78 9.87 -5.31 -14.52
C TRP A 78 9.77 -6.83 -14.44
N ALA A 79 8.84 -7.46 -15.16
CA ALA A 79 8.71 -8.91 -15.18
C ALA A 79 9.95 -9.59 -15.79
N LEU A 80 10.47 -9.05 -16.90
CA LEU A 80 11.72 -9.53 -17.50
C LEU A 80 12.90 -9.34 -16.56
N TYR A 81 12.98 -8.19 -15.90
CA TYR A 81 14.02 -7.88 -14.93
C TYR A 81 13.96 -8.84 -13.73
N LEU A 82 12.77 -9.17 -13.21
CA LEU A 82 12.60 -10.15 -12.15
C LEU A 82 13.04 -11.55 -12.58
N ALA A 83 12.84 -11.94 -13.84
CA ALA A 83 13.34 -13.22 -14.36
C ALA A 83 14.87 -13.27 -14.34
N VAL A 84 15.53 -12.17 -14.74
CA VAL A 84 17.00 -12.02 -14.63
C VAL A 84 17.43 -12.05 -13.17
N SER A 85 16.75 -11.31 -12.29
CA SER A 85 17.05 -11.29 -10.85
C SER A 85 16.91 -12.67 -10.20
N CYS A 86 16.00 -13.53 -10.67
CA CYS A 86 15.91 -14.92 -10.21
C CYS A 86 17.14 -15.74 -10.60
N ILE A 87 17.64 -15.57 -11.82
CA ILE A 87 18.87 -16.24 -12.29
C ILE A 87 20.06 -15.76 -11.47
N ILE A 88 20.15 -14.47 -11.19
CA ILE A 88 21.21 -13.91 -10.33
C ILE A 88 21.11 -14.48 -8.92
N GLY A 89 19.90 -14.58 -8.36
CA GLY A 89 19.69 -15.21 -7.06
C GLY A 89 20.16 -16.67 -7.01
N GLU A 90 19.96 -17.43 -8.08
CA GLU A 90 20.49 -18.81 -8.21
C GLU A 90 22.02 -18.84 -8.27
N ILE A 91 22.67 -17.85 -8.88
CA ILE A 91 24.14 -17.75 -8.90
C ILE A 91 24.68 -17.46 -7.50
N TRP A 92 24.03 -16.58 -6.76
CA TRP A 92 24.42 -16.25 -5.38
C TRP A 92 24.13 -17.38 -4.39
N ILE A 93 23.01 -18.08 -4.59
CA ILE A 93 22.55 -19.15 -3.72
C ILE A 93 22.09 -20.32 -4.60
N PRO A 94 23.02 -21.24 -4.96
CA PRO A 94 22.71 -22.39 -5.80
C PRO A 94 21.60 -23.26 -5.20
N GLY A 95 20.65 -23.68 -6.03
CA GLY A 95 19.46 -24.44 -5.64
C GLY A 95 18.28 -23.59 -5.13
N SER A 96 18.36 -22.26 -5.18
CA SER A 96 17.30 -21.35 -4.69
C SER A 96 16.29 -20.91 -5.75
N LEU A 97 16.45 -21.28 -7.03
CA LEU A 97 15.63 -20.81 -8.15
C LEU A 97 14.12 -20.93 -7.92
N GLY A 98 13.67 -22.03 -7.31
CA GLY A 98 12.25 -22.22 -6.97
C GLY A 98 11.70 -21.14 -6.02
N ASP A 99 12.46 -20.82 -4.98
CA ASP A 99 12.11 -19.79 -4.01
C ASP A 99 12.20 -18.38 -4.63
N GLN A 100 13.19 -18.14 -5.49
CA GLN A 100 13.30 -16.89 -6.25
C GLN A 100 12.06 -16.69 -7.14
N ILE A 101 11.62 -17.71 -7.88
CA ILE A 101 10.42 -17.64 -8.73
C ILE A 101 9.18 -17.36 -7.87
N LEU A 102 9.05 -18.00 -6.71
CA LEU A 102 7.91 -17.77 -5.80
C LEU A 102 7.90 -16.33 -5.27
N ALA A 103 9.08 -15.77 -4.95
CA ALA A 103 9.22 -14.37 -4.57
C ALA A 103 8.89 -13.44 -5.74
N ALA A 104 9.37 -13.72 -6.95
CA ALA A 104 9.12 -12.89 -8.15
C ALA A 104 7.63 -12.74 -8.42
N ARG A 105 6.85 -13.81 -8.25
CA ARG A 105 5.39 -13.77 -8.37
C ARG A 105 4.74 -12.75 -7.44
N ARG A 106 5.28 -12.54 -6.23
CA ARG A 106 4.80 -11.53 -5.28
C ARG A 106 5.16 -10.12 -5.75
N TRP A 107 6.39 -9.92 -6.23
CA TRP A 107 6.86 -8.64 -6.75
C TRP A 107 6.22 -8.23 -8.08
N MET A 108 5.80 -9.20 -8.91
CA MET A 108 5.04 -8.95 -10.13
C MET A 108 3.65 -8.33 -9.87
N LYS A 109 3.11 -8.48 -8.65
CA LYS A 109 1.82 -7.86 -8.27
C LYS A 109 1.83 -6.34 -8.39
N LEU A 110 2.99 -5.68 -8.49
CA LEU A 110 3.06 -4.26 -8.78
C LEU A 110 2.41 -3.91 -10.14
N GLY A 111 2.57 -4.76 -11.16
CA GLY A 111 1.92 -4.59 -12.47
C GLY A 111 0.41 -4.84 -12.43
N PHE A 112 -0.11 -5.43 -11.36
CA PHE A 112 -1.53 -5.75 -11.19
C PHE A 112 -2.41 -4.50 -11.08
N ILE A 113 -1.81 -3.35 -10.77
CA ILE A 113 -2.50 -2.06 -10.80
C ILE A 113 -3.13 -1.77 -12.18
N VAL A 114 -2.47 -2.19 -13.27
CA VAL A 114 -2.98 -2.01 -14.63
C VAL A 114 -4.24 -2.86 -14.85
N LEU A 115 -4.27 -4.07 -14.30
CA LEU A 115 -5.42 -4.95 -14.41
C LEU A 115 -6.65 -4.34 -13.72
N VAL A 116 -6.49 -3.88 -12.48
CA VAL A 116 -7.56 -3.22 -11.73
C VAL A 116 -8.01 -1.95 -12.45
N ALA A 117 -7.06 -1.13 -12.92
CA ALA A 117 -7.36 0.11 -13.64
C ALA A 117 -8.12 -0.14 -14.95
N TRP A 118 -7.76 -1.18 -15.70
CA TRP A 118 -8.45 -1.57 -16.94
C TRP A 118 -9.93 -1.85 -16.70
N TRP A 119 -10.23 -2.67 -15.68
CA TRP A 119 -11.60 -3.03 -15.32
C TRP A 119 -12.37 -1.87 -14.69
N LEU A 120 -11.68 -0.97 -13.98
CA LEU A 120 -12.30 0.24 -13.43
C LEU A 120 -12.74 1.21 -14.53
N GLY A 121 -11.96 1.31 -15.62
CA GLY A 121 -12.30 2.13 -16.78
C GLY A 121 -12.16 3.65 -16.58
N GLY A 122 -11.57 4.09 -15.46
CA GLY A 122 -11.28 5.51 -15.20
C GLY A 122 -12.50 6.39 -14.87
N ASP A 123 -13.67 5.81 -14.63
CA ASP A 123 -14.86 6.56 -14.25
C ASP A 123 -14.92 6.86 -12.74
N TRP A 124 -15.30 8.10 -12.38
CA TRP A 124 -15.37 8.54 -10.99
C TRP A 124 -16.42 7.77 -10.17
N GLN A 125 -17.55 7.38 -10.76
CA GLN A 125 -18.55 6.58 -10.05
C GLN A 125 -18.03 5.16 -9.81
N ALA A 126 -17.35 4.57 -10.79
CA ALA A 126 -16.69 3.28 -10.67
C ALA A 126 -15.63 3.28 -9.54
N ILE A 127 -14.76 4.30 -9.50
CA ILE A 127 -13.76 4.48 -8.43
C ILE A 127 -14.43 4.54 -7.05
N ARG A 128 -15.48 5.38 -6.89
CA ARG A 128 -16.21 5.50 -5.63
C ARG A 128 -16.87 4.19 -5.20
N ARG A 129 -17.48 3.46 -6.13
CA ARG A 129 -18.12 2.16 -5.86
C ARG A 129 -17.09 1.12 -5.42
N LEU A 130 -15.96 1.03 -6.11
CA LEU A 130 -14.87 0.13 -5.73
C LEU A 130 -14.34 0.46 -4.33
N TYR A 131 -14.11 1.76 -4.06
CA TYR A 131 -13.67 2.21 -2.74
C TYR A 131 -14.68 1.86 -1.65
N ALA A 132 -15.98 2.05 -1.89
CA ALA A 132 -17.03 1.69 -0.93
C ALA A 132 -17.05 0.18 -0.64
N ILE A 133 -16.83 -0.68 -1.64
CA ILE A 133 -16.72 -2.13 -1.46
C ILE A 133 -15.50 -2.48 -0.60
N LEU A 134 -14.33 -1.93 -0.93
CA LEU A 134 -13.09 -2.14 -0.16
C LEU A 134 -13.25 -1.67 1.29
N PHE A 135 -13.81 -0.47 1.48
CA PHE A 135 -14.05 0.10 2.80
C PHE A 135 -15.01 -0.78 3.61
N LEU A 136 -16.12 -1.22 3.02
CA LEU A 136 -17.09 -2.06 3.71
C LEU A 136 -16.49 -3.42 4.08
N ALA A 137 -15.78 -4.07 3.16
CA ALA A 137 -15.09 -5.33 3.43
C ALA A 137 -14.07 -5.19 4.58
N PHE A 138 -13.30 -4.11 4.58
CA PHE A 138 -12.36 -3.83 5.66
C PHE A 138 -13.08 -3.53 6.98
N ALA A 139 -14.11 -2.68 6.96
CA ALA A 139 -14.88 -2.31 8.14
C ALA A 139 -15.56 -3.52 8.80
N ILE A 140 -16.10 -4.46 8.01
CA ILE A 140 -16.70 -5.70 8.52
C ILE A 140 -15.66 -6.52 9.30
N VAL A 141 -14.45 -6.70 8.75
CA VAL A 141 -13.37 -7.43 9.43
C VAL A 141 -12.94 -6.69 10.70
N MET A 142 -12.84 -5.36 10.65
CA MET A 142 -12.43 -4.55 11.80
C MET A 142 -13.48 -4.53 12.91
N LEU A 143 -14.76 -4.58 12.56
CA LEU A 143 -15.86 -4.58 13.54
C LEU A 143 -15.75 -5.75 14.51
N ARG A 144 -15.34 -6.94 14.04
CA ARG A 144 -15.05 -8.10 14.90
C ARG A 144 -14.09 -7.76 16.04
N TYR A 145 -13.06 -6.97 15.76
CA TYR A 145 -12.05 -6.59 16.76
C TYR A 145 -12.57 -5.50 17.68
N PHE A 146 -13.25 -4.49 17.14
CA PHE A 146 -13.83 -3.40 17.95
C PHE A 146 -14.98 -3.84 18.84
N LEU A 147 -15.68 -4.93 18.50
CA LEU A 147 -16.72 -5.51 19.35
C LEU A 147 -16.16 -6.37 20.49
N TYR A 148 -14.85 -6.65 20.53
CA TYR A 148 -14.23 -7.48 21.57
C TYR A 148 -13.57 -6.62 22.65
N PRO A 149 -14.08 -6.58 23.90
CA PRO A 149 -13.61 -5.66 24.95
C PRO A 149 -12.10 -5.73 25.24
N LEU A 150 -11.51 -6.93 25.17
CA LEU A 150 -10.08 -7.12 25.40
C LEU A 150 -9.19 -6.33 24.42
N TYR A 151 -9.65 -6.04 23.19
CA TYR A 151 -8.88 -5.19 22.26
C TYR A 151 -8.85 -3.74 22.74
N TRP A 152 -9.93 -3.26 23.35
CA TRP A 152 -9.98 -1.92 23.94
C TRP A 152 -9.09 -1.84 25.17
N GLU A 153 -9.18 -2.81 26.08
CA GLU A 153 -8.32 -2.87 27.27
C GLU A 153 -6.84 -2.85 26.90
N LYS A 154 -6.44 -3.74 25.97
CA LYS A 154 -5.05 -3.82 25.50
C LYS A 154 -4.61 -2.54 24.78
N GLY A 155 -5.45 -1.98 23.92
CA GLY A 155 -5.13 -0.76 23.18
C GLY A 155 -5.00 0.46 24.08
N LEU A 156 -5.91 0.62 25.04
CA LEU A 156 -5.91 1.73 26.01
C LEU A 156 -4.77 1.59 27.03
N ALA A 157 -4.35 0.37 27.37
CA ALA A 157 -3.16 0.10 28.18
C ALA A 157 -1.83 0.37 27.43
N GLY A 158 -1.87 0.94 26.21
CA GLY A 158 -0.68 1.23 25.42
C GLY A 158 -0.13 0.02 24.65
N GLY A 159 -0.89 -1.08 24.58
CA GLY A 159 -0.52 -2.27 23.82
C GLY A 159 -0.63 -2.07 22.31
N ARG A 160 0.37 -2.57 21.57
CA ARG A 160 0.37 -2.54 20.10
C ARG A 160 -0.51 -3.65 19.52
N LEU A 161 -1.62 -3.27 18.88
CA LEU A 161 -2.58 -4.21 18.30
C LEU A 161 -2.26 -4.59 16.86
N ARG A 162 -2.52 -5.86 16.54
CA ARG A 162 -2.25 -6.49 15.25
C ARG A 162 -3.48 -6.58 14.34
N PHE A 163 -4.69 -6.58 14.90
CA PHE A 163 -5.95 -6.78 14.15
C PHE A 163 -5.91 -8.02 13.22
N GLY A 164 -5.31 -9.12 13.71
CA GLY A 164 -5.15 -10.37 12.98
C GLY A 164 -4.11 -10.37 11.84
N MET A 165 -3.33 -9.30 11.68
CA MET A 165 -2.29 -9.24 10.65
C MET A 165 -1.03 -8.52 11.17
N ASN A 166 -0.06 -8.25 10.29
CA ASN A 166 1.09 -7.42 10.67
C ASN A 166 0.60 -6.00 11.00
N PRO A 167 1.01 -5.37 12.13
CA PRO A 167 0.59 -4.01 12.49
C PRO A 167 0.80 -2.96 11.40
N GLN A 168 1.87 -3.09 10.60
CA GLN A 168 2.16 -2.18 9.50
C GLN A 168 1.12 -2.30 8.39
N ARG A 169 0.69 -3.53 8.07
CA ARG A 169 -0.36 -3.78 7.10
C ARG A 169 -1.71 -3.26 7.60
N SER A 170 -2.06 -3.54 8.87
CA SER A 170 -3.30 -3.02 9.47
C SER A 170 -3.34 -1.49 9.44
N ALA A 171 -2.23 -0.86 9.86
CA ALA A 171 -2.09 0.59 9.88
C ALA A 171 -2.27 1.19 8.49
N LEU A 172 -1.66 0.58 7.46
CA LEU A 172 -1.82 1.03 6.07
C LEU A 172 -3.28 0.98 5.61
N PHE A 173 -4.03 -0.07 5.94
CA PHE A 173 -5.46 -0.15 5.63
C PHE A 173 -6.28 0.88 6.39
N PHE A 174 -6.03 1.07 7.69
CA PHE A 174 -6.70 2.12 8.46
C PHE A 174 -6.43 3.51 7.90
N ALA A 175 -5.17 3.84 7.61
CA ALA A 175 -4.79 5.13 7.03
C ALA A 175 -5.44 5.34 5.64
N THR A 176 -5.45 4.31 4.79
CA THR A 176 -6.06 4.38 3.46
C THR A 176 -7.58 4.57 3.55
N ALA A 177 -8.25 3.82 4.42
CA ALA A 177 -9.68 3.95 4.70
C ALA A 177 -10.03 5.35 5.27
N LEU A 178 -9.18 5.87 6.15
CA LEU A 178 -9.35 7.18 6.75
C LEU A 178 -9.18 8.31 5.72
N LEU A 179 -8.14 8.25 4.89
CA LEU A 179 -7.93 9.22 3.82
C LEU A 179 -9.10 9.24 2.85
N GLY A 180 -9.59 8.10 2.40
CA GLY A 180 -10.75 8.10 1.50
C GLY A 180 -12.05 8.53 2.19
N LEU A 181 -12.25 8.26 3.49
CA LEU A 181 -13.38 8.83 4.24
C LEU A 181 -13.32 10.36 4.30
N LEU A 182 -12.13 10.94 4.47
CA LEU A 182 -11.94 12.39 4.50
C LEU A 182 -12.14 13.02 3.11
N PHE A 183 -11.52 12.45 2.07
CA PHE A 183 -11.61 13.01 0.71
C PHE A 183 -12.95 12.77 0.03
N LEU A 184 -13.66 11.68 0.37
CA LEU A 184 -14.99 11.36 -0.15
C LEU A 184 -16.11 11.74 0.83
N ALA A 185 -15.85 12.60 1.82
CA ALA A 185 -16.82 12.99 2.85
C ALA A 185 -18.11 13.56 2.24
N ARG A 186 -18.00 14.44 1.23
CA ARG A 186 -19.15 14.98 0.49
C ARG A 186 -20.01 13.88 -0.13
N ASP A 187 -19.37 12.92 -0.78
CA ASP A 187 -20.05 11.79 -1.42
C ASP A 187 -20.71 10.88 -0.38
N ALA A 188 -20.05 10.65 0.76
CA ALA A 188 -20.57 9.86 1.85
C ALA A 188 -21.81 10.49 2.50
N TRP A 189 -21.82 11.81 2.69
CA TRP A 189 -22.95 12.52 3.30
C TRP A 189 -24.14 12.64 2.33
N GLY A 190 -23.87 12.87 1.04
CA GLY A 190 -24.88 13.10 0.02
C GLY A 190 -25.51 14.50 0.09
N ALA A 191 -26.70 14.67 -0.47
CA ALA A 191 -27.39 15.96 -0.51
C ALA A 191 -27.80 16.44 0.90
N ARG A 192 -27.46 17.69 1.23
CA ARG A 192 -27.86 18.36 2.47
C ARG A 192 -29.39 18.45 2.52
N GLY A 193 -29.97 18.23 3.71
CA GLY A 193 -31.42 18.29 3.93
C GLY A 193 -32.20 17.03 3.56
N GLY A 194 -31.54 16.00 3.01
CA GLY A 194 -32.20 14.71 2.76
C GLY A 194 -32.54 13.96 4.05
N ARG A 195 -33.63 13.18 4.06
CA ARG A 195 -34.10 12.40 5.22
C ARG A 195 -33.03 11.49 5.86
N ARG A 196 -32.03 11.06 5.08
CA ARG A 196 -30.93 10.19 5.53
C ARG A 196 -29.61 10.92 5.80
N PHE A 197 -29.57 12.25 5.66
CA PHE A 197 -28.34 13.03 5.79
C PHE A 197 -27.72 12.86 7.18
N GLY A 198 -28.51 13.07 8.24
CA GLY A 198 -28.04 12.91 9.63
C GLY A 198 -27.48 11.51 9.91
N LEU A 199 -28.18 10.46 9.47
CA LEU A 199 -27.72 9.08 9.63
C LEU A 199 -26.40 8.81 8.88
N ARG A 200 -26.25 9.33 7.65
CA ARG A 200 -25.02 9.17 6.85
C ARG A 200 -23.84 9.90 7.48
N VAL A 201 -24.06 11.12 7.99
CA VAL A 201 -23.03 11.89 8.70
C VAL A 201 -22.64 11.18 10.00
N ALA A 202 -23.59 10.66 10.76
CA ALA A 202 -23.32 9.90 11.98
C ALA A 202 -22.53 8.62 11.68
N ALA A 203 -22.95 7.83 10.69
CA ALA A 203 -22.24 6.62 10.27
C ALA A 203 -20.82 6.93 9.76
N TRP A 204 -20.65 8.02 9.02
CA TRP A 204 -19.35 8.53 8.61
C TRP A 204 -18.48 8.93 9.81
N GLY A 205 -19.04 9.66 10.79
CA GLY A 205 -18.32 10.07 11.99
C GLY A 205 -17.84 8.90 12.84
N VAL A 206 -18.71 7.90 13.04
CA VAL A 206 -18.34 6.64 13.71
C VAL A 206 -17.25 5.91 12.94
N SER A 207 -17.35 5.87 11.60
CA SER A 207 -16.33 5.25 10.75
C SER A 207 -14.97 5.94 10.89
N VAL A 208 -14.94 7.27 10.82
CA VAL A 208 -13.71 8.06 11.02
C VAL A 208 -13.11 7.76 12.39
N MET A 209 -13.93 7.81 13.45
CA MET A 209 -13.50 7.50 14.82
C MET A 209 -12.86 6.10 14.91
N LEU A 210 -13.54 5.06 14.42
CA LEU A 210 -13.04 3.69 14.48
C LEU A 210 -11.75 3.52 13.67
N MET A 211 -11.65 4.13 12.49
CA MET A 211 -10.42 4.07 11.68
C MET A 211 -9.25 4.78 12.38
N THR A 212 -9.51 5.92 13.03
CA THR A 212 -8.50 6.64 13.83
C THR A 212 -8.05 5.84 15.03
N VAL A 213 -8.98 5.27 15.81
CA VAL A 213 -8.64 4.42 16.98
C VAL A 213 -7.84 3.20 16.53
N GLY A 214 -8.26 2.54 15.44
CA GLY A 214 -7.52 1.43 14.86
C GLY A 214 -6.09 1.81 14.50
N LEU A 215 -5.91 2.95 13.81
CA LEU A 215 -4.60 3.48 13.43
C LEU A 215 -3.73 3.79 14.67
N LEU A 216 -4.28 4.39 15.72
CA LEU A 216 -3.58 4.65 16.98
C LEU A 216 -3.10 3.36 17.64
N PHE A 217 -3.99 2.38 17.79
CA PHE A 217 -3.67 1.09 18.41
C PHE A 217 -2.60 0.29 17.64
N THR A 218 -2.41 0.55 16.34
CA THR A 218 -1.31 -0.11 15.60
C THR A 218 0.09 0.43 15.92
N GLN A 219 0.19 1.65 16.47
CA GLN A 219 1.43 2.36 16.80
C GLN A 219 2.50 2.33 15.69
N THR A 220 2.09 2.37 14.42
CA THR A 220 3.02 2.28 13.28
C THR A 220 3.37 3.67 12.76
N ARG A 221 4.44 4.24 13.31
CA ARG A 221 4.94 5.60 13.01
C ARG A 221 5.18 5.88 11.52
N GLY A 222 5.73 4.91 10.79
CA GLY A 222 5.99 5.05 9.35
C GLY A 222 4.71 5.31 8.54
N VAL A 223 3.58 4.78 8.99
CA VAL A 223 2.28 5.01 8.34
C VAL A 223 1.74 6.40 8.67
N TRP A 224 1.98 6.92 9.88
CA TRP A 224 1.60 8.30 10.22
C TRP A 224 2.37 9.31 9.37
N ILE A 225 3.67 9.09 9.17
CA ILE A 225 4.50 9.91 8.27
C ILE A 225 3.96 9.81 6.83
N GLY A 226 3.68 8.60 6.34
CA GLY A 226 3.11 8.40 5.01
C GLY A 226 1.73 9.06 4.83
N MET A 227 0.89 9.05 5.87
CA MET A 227 -0.38 9.75 5.87
C MET A 227 -0.18 11.27 5.85
N ALA A 228 0.74 11.79 6.66
CA ALA A 228 1.08 13.21 6.69
C ALA A 228 1.58 13.70 5.32
N THR A 229 2.50 12.97 4.69
CA THR A 229 3.00 13.32 3.35
C THR A 229 1.90 13.24 2.29
N GLY A 230 1.04 12.21 2.34
CA GLY A 230 -0.12 12.08 1.46
C GLY A 230 -1.10 13.26 1.59
N VAL A 231 -1.41 13.67 2.82
CA VAL A 231 -2.25 14.83 3.11
C VAL A 231 -1.59 16.13 2.62
N LEU A 232 -0.30 16.33 2.90
CA LEU A 232 0.43 17.53 2.45
C LEU A 232 0.45 17.66 0.94
N ALA A 233 0.58 16.54 0.21
CA ALA A 233 0.53 16.53 -1.25
C ALA A 233 -0.81 17.05 -1.81
N THR A 234 -1.90 16.97 -1.04
CA THR A 234 -3.22 17.46 -1.47
C THR A 234 -3.39 18.97 -1.32
N ILE A 235 -2.54 19.67 -0.56
CA ILE A 235 -2.67 21.12 -0.35
C ILE A 235 -2.35 21.89 -1.64
N PRO A 236 -1.20 21.67 -2.32
CA PRO A 236 -0.95 22.28 -3.63
C PRO A 236 -2.02 21.91 -4.67
N MET A 237 -2.54 20.68 -4.62
CA MET A 237 -3.64 20.26 -5.48
C MET A 237 -4.88 21.09 -5.18
N GLY A 238 -5.34 21.16 -3.93
CA GLY A 238 -6.51 21.96 -3.54
C GLY A 238 -6.38 23.44 -3.93
N LEU A 239 -5.22 24.05 -3.70
CA LEU A 239 -4.95 25.44 -4.09
C LEU A 239 -5.03 25.65 -5.61
N THR A 240 -4.51 24.71 -6.42
CA THR A 240 -4.62 24.78 -7.88
C THR A 240 -6.06 24.55 -8.37
N ALA A 241 -6.85 23.69 -7.72
CA ALA A 241 -8.28 23.57 -8.03
C ALA A 241 -9.08 24.83 -7.67
N ILE A 242 -8.71 25.54 -6.60
CA ILE A 242 -9.35 26.81 -6.25
C ILE A 242 -9.15 27.82 -7.38
N ARG A 243 -7.91 27.92 -7.88
CA ARG A 243 -7.55 28.78 -9.02
C ARG A 243 -8.26 28.34 -10.32
N ALA A 244 -8.32 27.04 -10.58
CA ALA A 244 -8.98 26.46 -11.76
C ALA A 244 -10.52 26.36 -11.65
N ARG A 245 -11.12 26.84 -10.55
CA ARG A 245 -12.57 26.85 -10.28
C ARG A 245 -13.27 25.49 -10.45
N THR A 246 -12.60 24.39 -10.07
CA THR A 246 -13.21 23.05 -10.17
C THR A 246 -14.29 22.82 -9.11
N ASN A 247 -15.20 21.88 -9.37
CA ASN A 247 -16.32 21.53 -8.48
C ASN A 247 -15.90 20.87 -7.14
N TYR A 248 -14.63 20.47 -7.01
CA TYR A 248 -14.09 19.75 -5.85
C TYR A 248 -13.11 20.58 -5.00
N ARG A 249 -12.80 21.80 -5.45
CA ARG A 249 -11.78 22.70 -4.87
C ARG A 249 -11.84 22.88 -3.34
N GLY A 250 -13.03 23.09 -2.79
CA GLY A 250 -13.23 23.32 -1.36
C GLY A 250 -13.09 22.04 -0.53
N TRP A 251 -13.46 20.89 -1.10
CA TRP A 251 -13.45 19.60 -0.40
C TRP A 251 -12.06 18.97 -0.39
N THR A 252 -11.28 19.12 -1.45
CA THR A 252 -9.87 18.69 -1.45
C THR A 252 -9.08 19.43 -0.37
N LEU A 253 -9.23 20.76 -0.28
CA LEU A 253 -8.56 21.55 0.75
C LEU A 253 -9.10 21.23 2.15
N ALA A 254 -10.42 21.12 2.34
CA ALA A 254 -11.00 20.77 3.62
C ALA A 254 -10.57 19.37 4.10
N GLY A 255 -10.53 18.39 3.20
CA GLY A 255 -10.00 17.06 3.47
C GLY A 255 -8.52 17.09 3.85
N GLY A 256 -7.72 17.91 3.16
CA GLY A 256 -6.32 18.15 3.49
C GLY A 256 -6.13 18.75 4.89
N VAL A 257 -6.86 19.81 5.21
CA VAL A 257 -6.81 20.47 6.53
C VAL A 257 -7.30 19.53 7.64
N ALA A 258 -8.41 18.82 7.42
CA ALA A 258 -8.90 17.83 8.37
C ALA A 258 -7.91 16.68 8.57
N GLY A 259 -7.26 16.22 7.50
CA GLY A 259 -6.18 15.24 7.55
C GLY A 259 -4.99 15.72 8.38
N LEU A 260 -4.57 16.98 8.22
CA LEU A 260 -3.48 17.57 9.01
C LEU A 260 -3.85 17.67 10.50
N GLY A 261 -5.05 18.15 10.79
CA GLY A 261 -5.56 18.21 12.16
C GLY A 261 -5.59 16.83 12.81
N LEU A 262 -5.94 15.79 12.05
CA LEU A 262 -5.97 14.43 12.52
C LEU A 262 -4.57 13.84 12.75
N VAL A 263 -3.63 14.10 11.84
CA VAL A 263 -2.21 13.74 12.03
C VAL A 263 -1.65 14.41 13.28
N ALA A 264 -1.94 15.69 13.50
CA ALA A 264 -1.51 16.42 14.69
C ALA A 264 -2.12 15.82 15.97
N LEU A 265 -3.42 15.54 15.96
CA LEU A 265 -4.12 14.89 17.07
C LEU A 265 -3.51 13.53 17.42
N ILE A 266 -3.24 12.70 16.40
CA ILE A 266 -2.57 11.40 16.57
C ILE A 266 -1.17 11.59 17.16
N GLY A 267 -0.41 12.57 16.66
CA GLY A 267 0.94 12.88 17.16
C GLY A 267 0.93 13.25 18.64
N VAL A 268 0.03 14.15 19.06
CA VAL A 268 -0.13 14.54 20.47
C VAL A 268 -0.53 13.34 21.33
N GLY A 269 -1.53 12.56 20.90
CA GLY A 269 -2.01 11.39 21.64
C GLY A 269 -1.00 10.25 21.75
N GLN A 270 0.12 10.31 21.03
CA GLN A 270 1.17 9.29 21.03
C GLN A 270 2.51 9.82 21.54
N TRP A 271 2.56 11.08 21.99
CA TRP A 271 3.77 11.75 22.43
C TRP A 271 4.56 10.97 23.50
N PRO A 272 3.94 10.43 24.57
CA PRO A 272 4.70 9.69 25.59
C PRO A 272 5.48 8.51 25.02
N HIS A 273 4.86 7.69 24.17
CA HIS A 273 5.51 6.56 23.52
C HIS A 273 6.56 6.98 22.48
N ILE A 274 6.35 8.13 21.83
CA ILE A 274 7.34 8.70 20.92
C ILE A 274 8.58 9.11 21.73
N ALA A 275 8.40 9.86 22.81
CA ALA A 275 9.46 10.39 23.66
C ALA A 275 10.26 9.29 24.38
N GLU A 276 9.60 8.29 24.96
CA GLU A 276 10.24 7.14 25.60
C GLU A 276 11.21 6.43 24.66
N ARG A 277 10.78 6.14 23.43
CA ARG A 277 11.66 5.53 22.43
C ARG A 277 12.79 6.44 21.97
N PHE A 278 12.60 7.76 21.93
CA PHE A 278 13.72 8.65 21.63
C PHE A 278 14.81 8.56 22.71
N GLY A 279 14.42 8.40 23.98
CA GLY A 279 15.34 8.16 25.09
C GLY A 279 16.10 6.83 24.95
N GLU A 280 15.40 5.74 24.65
CA GLU A 280 16.02 4.41 24.47
C GLU A 280 17.05 4.38 23.33
N GLU A 281 16.77 5.09 22.24
CA GLU A 281 17.63 5.08 21.05
C GLU A 281 18.75 6.13 21.10
N ALA A 282 18.73 7.06 22.07
CA ALA A 282 19.77 8.07 22.24
C ALA A 282 21.16 7.44 22.50
N VAL A 283 21.21 6.32 23.22
CA VAL A 283 22.44 5.57 23.48
C VAL A 283 23.04 5.01 22.18
N VAL A 284 22.20 4.57 21.23
CA VAL A 284 22.66 4.10 19.91
C VAL A 284 23.23 5.26 19.10
N VAL A 285 22.55 6.41 19.09
CA VAL A 285 23.04 7.60 18.38
C VAL A 285 24.39 8.05 18.93
N GLN A 286 24.54 8.07 20.26
CA GLN A 286 25.79 8.44 20.91
C GLN A 286 26.94 7.46 20.57
N ALA A 287 26.67 6.16 20.54
CA ALA A 287 27.66 5.15 20.13
C ALA A 287 28.10 5.35 18.66
N LEU A 288 27.18 5.72 17.78
CA LEU A 288 27.47 6.02 16.37
C LEU A 288 28.30 7.28 16.18
N GLU A 289 27.97 8.36 16.91
CA GLU A 289 28.73 9.61 16.88
C GLU A 289 30.18 9.43 17.33
N ASN A 290 30.39 8.54 18.31
CA ASN A 290 31.72 8.19 18.81
C ASN A 290 32.47 7.18 17.92
N GLY A 291 31.90 6.77 16.78
CA GLY A 291 32.50 5.81 15.85
C GLY A 291 32.54 4.37 16.38
N GLN A 292 31.79 4.04 17.42
CA GLN A 292 31.84 2.74 18.11
C GLN A 292 30.84 1.74 17.52
N TRP A 293 30.91 1.52 16.19
CA TRP A 293 29.97 0.70 15.42
C TRP A 293 29.81 -0.74 15.95
N GLU A 294 30.90 -1.34 16.44
CA GLU A 294 30.87 -2.71 16.98
C GLU A 294 30.22 -2.81 18.37
N SER A 295 30.17 -1.70 19.10
CA SER A 295 29.60 -1.64 20.46
C SER A 295 28.15 -1.18 20.50
N VAL A 296 27.53 -0.95 19.33
CA VAL A 296 26.13 -0.52 19.23
C VAL A 296 25.24 -1.54 19.96
N PRO A 297 24.53 -1.13 21.03
CA PRO A 297 23.72 -2.04 21.82
C PRO A 297 22.60 -2.67 21.00
N ASN A 298 22.17 -3.88 21.39
CA ASN A 298 21.07 -4.60 20.73
C ASN A 298 19.66 -4.03 21.08
N THR A 299 19.45 -2.72 20.89
CA THR A 299 18.13 -2.08 20.91
C THR A 299 17.41 -2.24 19.57
N SER A 300 16.18 -1.71 19.44
CA SER A 300 15.46 -1.74 18.17
C SER A 300 16.18 -0.96 17.05
N LEU A 301 16.83 0.17 17.34
CA LEU A 301 17.62 0.88 16.33
C LEU A 301 18.97 0.21 16.13
N GLY A 302 19.64 -0.24 17.21
CA GLY A 302 20.95 -0.87 17.09
C GLY A 302 20.94 -2.10 16.19
N ARG A 303 19.94 -2.99 16.34
CA ARG A 303 19.74 -4.12 15.41
C ARG A 303 19.55 -3.68 13.96
N ARG A 304 18.81 -2.59 13.72
CA ARG A 304 18.61 -2.06 12.35
C ARG A 304 19.90 -1.52 11.78
N ILE A 305 20.71 -0.84 12.58
CA ILE A 305 22.01 -0.33 12.15
C ILE A 305 22.91 -1.50 11.72
N HIS A 306 22.99 -2.57 12.50
CA HIS A 306 23.74 -3.78 12.12
C HIS A 306 23.23 -4.38 10.81
N LEU A 307 21.91 -4.53 10.67
CA LEU A 307 21.28 -5.00 9.43
C LEU A 307 21.56 -4.07 8.25
N TRP A 308 21.49 -2.75 8.44
CA TRP A 308 21.69 -1.78 7.38
C TRP A 308 23.15 -1.71 6.93
N HIS A 309 24.07 -1.77 7.88
CA HIS A 309 25.49 -1.85 7.60
C HIS A 309 25.81 -3.10 6.78
N TRP A 310 25.35 -4.28 7.24
CA TRP A 310 25.51 -5.53 6.51
C TRP A 310 24.88 -5.45 5.11
N GLY A 311 23.63 -4.99 5.00
CA GLY A 311 22.95 -4.85 3.72
C GLY A 311 23.69 -3.91 2.77
N TRP A 312 24.24 -2.81 3.28
CA TRP A 312 25.06 -1.90 2.49
C TRP A 312 26.33 -2.57 1.96
N THR A 313 27.06 -3.30 2.81
CA THR A 313 28.25 -4.05 2.40
C THR A 313 27.93 -5.06 1.31
N ILE A 314 26.86 -5.84 1.46
CA ILE A 314 26.43 -6.83 0.46
C ILE A 314 26.02 -6.16 -0.86
N TRP A 315 25.33 -5.02 -0.81
CA TRP A 315 24.98 -4.29 -2.03
C TRP A 315 26.21 -3.82 -2.81
N GLN A 316 27.31 -3.44 -2.13
CA GLN A 316 28.55 -3.02 -2.80
C GLN A 316 29.17 -4.13 -3.66
N GLU A 317 28.88 -5.40 -3.37
CA GLU A 317 29.34 -6.55 -4.16
C GLU A 317 28.56 -6.71 -5.48
N SER A 318 27.30 -6.28 -5.53
CA SER A 318 26.46 -6.31 -6.75
C SER A 318 25.58 -5.06 -6.86
N PRO A 319 26.16 -3.88 -7.16
CA PRO A 319 25.46 -2.61 -7.03
C PRO A 319 24.34 -2.41 -8.05
N TRP A 320 24.52 -2.93 -9.27
CA TRP A 320 23.58 -2.73 -10.38
C TRP A 320 22.42 -3.70 -10.37
N TRP A 321 22.70 -4.96 -10.05
CA TRP A 321 21.74 -6.07 -10.18
C TRP A 321 21.23 -6.60 -8.84
N GLY A 322 21.94 -6.33 -7.75
CA GLY A 322 21.66 -6.93 -6.45
C GLY A 322 22.00 -8.42 -6.44
N ILE A 323 21.55 -9.09 -5.38
CA ILE A 323 21.86 -10.49 -5.10
C ILE A 323 20.67 -11.44 -5.35
N GLY A 324 19.53 -10.91 -5.80
CA GLY A 324 18.28 -11.66 -5.96
C GLY A 324 17.20 -11.32 -4.92
N ILE A 325 15.95 -11.36 -5.36
CA ILE A 325 14.74 -10.94 -4.61
C ILE A 325 14.37 -11.79 -3.39
N ASN A 326 15.00 -12.94 -3.20
CA ASN A 326 14.82 -13.78 -2.02
C ASN A 326 16.15 -14.18 -1.36
N SER A 327 17.24 -13.48 -1.66
CA SER A 327 18.59 -13.88 -1.25
C SER A 327 19.07 -13.23 0.05
N VAL A 328 18.48 -12.09 0.44
CA VAL A 328 18.88 -11.31 1.64
C VAL A 328 18.86 -12.16 2.90
N ARG A 329 17.72 -12.77 3.23
CA ARG A 329 17.60 -13.56 4.46
C ARG A 329 18.48 -14.81 4.43
N PRO A 330 18.42 -15.69 3.41
CA PRO A 330 19.28 -16.87 3.38
C PRO A 330 20.76 -16.55 3.52
N LEU A 331 21.25 -15.50 2.83
CA LEU A 331 22.64 -15.08 2.91
C LEU A 331 23.02 -14.50 4.28
N ALA A 332 22.14 -13.71 4.89
CA ALA A 332 22.35 -13.18 6.23
C ALA A 332 22.39 -14.29 7.30
N MET A 333 21.59 -15.34 7.10
CA MET A 333 21.51 -16.49 8.00
C MET A 333 22.75 -17.39 7.92
N SER A 334 23.35 -17.52 6.73
CA SER A 334 24.55 -18.32 6.53
C SER A 334 25.86 -17.62 6.92
N GLY A 335 25.82 -16.33 7.27
CA GLY A 335 26.99 -15.54 7.61
C GLY A 335 27.04 -15.09 9.08
N ASP A 336 28.09 -14.34 9.43
CA ASP A 336 28.37 -13.89 10.81
C ASP A 336 27.27 -13.03 11.45
N LEU A 337 26.35 -12.47 10.64
CA LEU A 337 25.24 -11.66 11.14
C LEU A 337 24.26 -12.49 11.99
N SER A 338 24.05 -13.76 11.64
CA SER A 338 23.18 -14.67 12.40
C SER A 338 23.74 -14.96 13.80
N HIS A 339 25.06 -15.06 13.92
CA HIS A 339 25.74 -15.20 15.22
C HIS A 339 25.60 -13.96 16.10
N ARG A 340 25.56 -12.76 15.50
CA ARG A 340 25.46 -11.48 16.23
C ARG A 340 24.03 -11.13 16.68
N LEU A 341 23.03 -11.45 15.87
CA LEU A 341 21.64 -11.05 16.10
C LEU A 341 20.73 -12.22 16.51
N GLY A 342 21.13 -13.46 16.26
CA GLY A 342 20.28 -14.64 16.45
C GLY A 342 19.35 -14.89 15.26
N GLU A 343 19.12 -16.18 14.97
CA GLU A 343 18.41 -16.68 13.78
C GLU A 343 16.97 -16.15 13.61
N PHE A 344 16.26 -15.93 14.71
CA PHE A 344 14.87 -15.46 14.69
C PHE A 344 14.76 -13.94 14.48
N GLU A 345 15.88 -13.21 14.52
CA GLU A 345 15.90 -11.75 14.46
C GLU A 345 16.16 -11.18 13.06
N ILE A 346 16.43 -12.02 12.06
CA ILE A 346 16.75 -11.60 10.68
C ILE A 346 15.64 -12.03 9.68
N PRO A 347 14.44 -11.43 9.72
CA PRO A 347 13.42 -11.68 8.71
C PRO A 347 13.62 -10.84 7.44
N HIS A 348 14.19 -9.64 7.57
CA HIS A 348 14.43 -8.64 6.50
C HIS A 348 15.29 -7.49 7.06
N LEU A 349 15.82 -6.60 6.21
CA LEU A 349 16.68 -5.47 6.61
C LEU A 349 15.97 -4.34 7.37
N HIS A 350 14.70 -4.53 7.74
CA HIS A 350 13.84 -3.52 8.37
C HIS A 350 13.79 -2.15 7.65
N ASN A 351 14.21 -2.10 6.38
CA ASN A 351 14.16 -0.96 5.49
C ASN A 351 13.83 -1.48 4.08
N SER A 352 12.60 -1.25 3.62
CA SER A 352 12.12 -1.80 2.34
C SER A 352 12.88 -1.26 1.13
N TRP A 353 13.45 -0.05 1.21
CA TRP A 353 14.26 0.51 0.12
C TRP A 353 15.63 -0.13 0.07
N LEU A 354 16.27 -0.33 1.23
CA LEU A 354 17.54 -1.05 1.29
C LEU A 354 17.36 -2.51 0.91
N GLU A 355 16.29 -3.17 1.37
CA GLU A 355 15.93 -4.53 0.94
C GLU A 355 15.81 -4.62 -0.59
N LEU A 356 15.04 -3.70 -1.19
CA LEU A 356 14.88 -3.63 -2.64
C LEU A 356 16.24 -3.37 -3.33
N LEU A 357 17.06 -2.47 -2.80
CA LEU A 357 18.38 -2.13 -3.34
C LEU A 357 19.34 -3.33 -3.29
N VAL A 358 19.40 -4.06 -2.17
CA VAL A 358 20.25 -5.25 -2.03
C VAL A 358 19.75 -6.36 -2.93
N SER A 359 18.44 -6.59 -2.98
CA SER A 359 17.84 -7.66 -3.79
C SER A 359 17.89 -7.43 -5.30
N THR A 360 17.77 -6.18 -5.74
CA THR A 360 17.57 -5.84 -7.17
C THR A 360 18.53 -4.78 -7.70
N GLY A 361 19.49 -4.35 -6.88
CA GLY A 361 20.43 -3.31 -7.24
C GLY A 361 19.75 -1.99 -7.62
N LEU A 362 20.55 -1.09 -8.17
CA LEU A 362 20.09 0.22 -8.59
C LEU A 362 19.07 0.15 -9.73
N ILE A 363 19.22 -0.81 -10.65
CA ILE A 363 18.30 -0.96 -11.80
C ILE A 363 16.89 -1.28 -11.30
N GLY A 364 16.74 -2.24 -10.40
CA GLY A 364 15.43 -2.61 -9.88
C GLY A 364 14.77 -1.49 -9.07
N VAL A 365 15.55 -0.74 -8.28
CA VAL A 365 15.07 0.45 -7.56
C VAL A 365 14.55 1.52 -8.53
N LEU A 366 15.28 1.79 -9.63
CA LEU A 366 14.85 2.77 -10.64
C LEU A 366 13.58 2.33 -11.36
N LEU A 367 13.45 1.05 -11.70
CA LEU A 367 12.23 0.50 -12.29
C LEU A 367 11.05 0.64 -11.32
N PHE A 368 11.24 0.29 -10.05
CA PHE A 368 10.23 0.44 -9.01
C PHE A 368 9.80 1.90 -8.82
N ALA A 369 10.76 2.83 -8.74
CA ALA A 369 10.51 4.26 -8.66
C ALA A 369 9.75 4.79 -9.89
N GLY A 370 10.03 4.23 -11.07
CA GLY A 370 9.31 4.52 -12.31
C GLY A 370 7.80 4.33 -12.20
N PHE A 371 7.33 3.29 -11.48
CA PHE A 371 5.89 3.09 -11.24
C PHE A 371 5.28 4.24 -10.46
N ALA A 372 5.93 4.67 -9.39
CA ALA A 372 5.46 5.78 -8.56
C ALA A 372 5.41 7.09 -9.36
N VAL A 373 6.46 7.37 -10.16
CA VAL A 373 6.51 8.56 -11.02
C VAL A 373 5.41 8.55 -12.07
N LEU A 374 5.21 7.43 -12.77
CA LEU A 374 4.16 7.33 -13.79
C LEU A 374 2.76 7.42 -13.19
N ALA A 375 2.52 6.79 -12.05
CA ALA A 375 1.25 6.88 -11.33
C ALA A 375 0.97 8.33 -10.87
N ALA A 376 1.97 9.01 -10.30
CA ALA A 376 1.85 10.41 -9.88
C ALA A 376 1.60 11.35 -11.06
N ARG A 377 2.30 11.15 -12.18
CA ARG A 377 2.07 11.92 -13.42
C ARG A 377 0.67 11.68 -13.97
N GLY A 378 0.19 10.44 -13.97
CA GLY A 378 -1.16 10.08 -14.39
C GLY A 378 -2.23 10.74 -13.52
N GLY A 379 -2.07 10.69 -12.20
CA GLY A 379 -2.97 11.35 -11.25
C GLY A 379 -2.99 12.87 -11.42
N LEU A 380 -1.83 13.51 -11.59
CA LEU A 380 -1.74 14.94 -11.84
C LEU A 380 -2.38 15.35 -13.17
N TRP A 381 -2.21 14.53 -14.22
CA TRP A 381 -2.86 14.75 -15.51
C TRP A 381 -4.37 14.64 -15.39
N ALA A 382 -4.90 13.59 -14.75
CA ALA A 382 -6.33 13.40 -14.54
C ALA A 382 -6.93 14.61 -13.80
N TYR A 383 -6.27 15.01 -12.71
CA TYR A 383 -6.69 16.16 -11.91
C TYR A 383 -6.76 17.47 -12.69
N ARG A 384 -5.74 17.77 -13.51
CA ARG A 384 -5.70 18.98 -14.36
C ARG A 384 -6.80 19.02 -15.41
N ASN A 385 -7.28 17.86 -15.83
CA ASN A 385 -8.37 17.73 -16.80
C ASN A 385 -9.75 17.58 -16.14
N GLY A 386 -9.84 17.73 -14.81
CA GLY A 386 -11.10 17.71 -14.08
C GLY A 386 -11.68 16.31 -13.86
N HIS A 387 -10.85 15.27 -13.93
CA HIS A 387 -11.21 13.88 -13.65
C HIS A 387 -10.98 13.50 -12.19
#